data_AF-A0A094FJN2-F1
#
_entry.id   AF-A0A094FJN2-F1
#
_cell.length_a   1.000
_cell.length_b   1.000
_cell.length_c   1.000
_cell.angle_alpha   90.00
_cell.angle_beta   90.00
_cell.angle_gamma   90.00
#
_symmetry.space_group_name_H-M   'P 1'
#
loop_
_entity.id
_entity.type
_entity.pdbx_description
1 polymer ?
#
loop_
_entity_poly.entity_id
_entity_poly.type
_entity_poly.pdbx_seq_one_letter_code
_entity_poly.pdbx_strand_id
1 'polypeptide(L)'
;MSAATIALACLAPLGVLIATQVRPVQALDMAYCAGINTASRAGNYSIYQSNGLCKTFCLESFAFAIVQDKDCWCSNYAPGASTTSTDKCNTECPGYPDDLCGGKGLYGYIKLDKDVVGTKSTDGTGVTATSDKVRFLASEF
;
A
#
# COMPACT_ATOMS: atom_id res chain seq x y z
N MET A 1 0.06 -5.95 -32.80
CA MET A 1 0.12 -4.70 -33.57
C MET A 1 1.59 -4.30 -33.63
N SER A 2 2.10 -4.13 -34.85
CA SER A 2 3.52 -4.04 -35.20
C SER A 2 4.17 -2.76 -34.68
N ALA A 3 5.34 -2.85 -34.06
CA ALA A 3 6.19 -1.69 -33.78
C ALA A 3 7.45 -1.81 -34.63
N ALA A 4 7.47 -1.03 -35.70
CA ALA A 4 8.53 -0.98 -36.69
C ALA A 4 9.79 -0.32 -36.14
N THR A 5 10.93 -0.98 -36.33
CA THR A 5 12.28 -0.49 -36.13
C THR A 5 12.60 0.53 -37.23
N ILE A 6 12.80 1.80 -36.89
CA ILE A 6 13.40 2.78 -37.81
C ILE A 6 14.76 3.16 -37.25
N ALA A 7 15.79 2.60 -37.88
CA ALA A 7 17.16 3.05 -37.75
C ALA A 7 17.31 4.36 -38.54
N LEU A 8 17.63 5.46 -37.86
CA LEU A 8 18.12 6.67 -38.50
C LEU A 8 19.48 7.02 -37.89
N ALA A 9 20.54 6.53 -38.54
CA ALA A 9 21.90 6.97 -38.27
C ALA A 9 22.10 8.33 -38.96
N CYS A 10 22.32 9.39 -38.18
CA CYS A 10 22.84 10.66 -38.67
C CYS A 10 23.86 11.21 -37.67
N LEU A 11 25.02 11.53 -38.21
CA LEU A 11 26.24 11.98 -37.55
C LEU A 11 26.07 13.37 -36.93
N ALA A 12 26.33 13.52 -35.62
CA ALA A 12 26.62 14.78 -34.95
C ALA A 12 27.45 14.49 -33.66
N PRO A 13 28.25 15.45 -33.16
CA PRO A 13 29.56 15.25 -32.54
C PRO A 13 29.49 14.62 -31.13
N LEU A 14 30.65 14.30 -30.54
CA LEU A 14 30.83 13.85 -29.14
C LEU A 14 30.20 14.83 -28.12
N GLY A 15 28.88 14.89 -28.06
CA GLY A 15 28.10 15.38 -26.94
C GLY A 15 27.61 14.13 -26.23
N VAL A 16 28.13 13.88 -25.03
CA VAL A 16 27.72 12.78 -24.16
C VAL A 16 26.20 12.84 -24.02
N LEU A 17 25.50 11.96 -24.74
CA LEU A 17 24.10 11.63 -24.49
C LEU A 17 24.07 10.94 -23.12
N ILE A 18 24.00 11.73 -22.06
CA ILE A 18 23.52 11.24 -20.77
C ILE A 18 22.04 10.97 -21.01
N ALA A 19 21.74 9.78 -21.55
CA ALA A 19 20.44 9.18 -21.41
C ALA A 19 20.25 9.02 -19.90
N THR A 20 19.68 10.02 -19.25
CA THR A 20 19.26 9.93 -17.86
C THR A 20 18.29 8.76 -17.81
N GLN A 21 18.76 7.65 -17.24
CA GLN A 21 17.95 6.48 -16.98
C GLN A 21 16.91 6.94 -15.96
N VAL A 22 15.77 7.44 -16.41
CA VAL A 22 14.68 7.84 -15.53
C VAL A 22 14.11 6.54 -14.98
N ARG A 23 14.64 6.11 -13.83
CA ARG A 23 14.09 4.96 -13.12
C ARG A 23 12.74 5.42 -12.58
N PRO A 24 11.63 4.71 -12.86
CA PRO A 24 10.36 5.04 -12.23
C PRO A 24 10.52 4.88 -10.72
N VAL A 25 10.41 5.98 -9.98
CA VAL A 25 10.23 5.94 -8.52
C VAL A 25 8.84 5.37 -8.30
N GLN A 26 8.75 4.13 -7.81
CA GLN A 26 7.48 3.56 -7.41
C GLN A 26 7.06 4.24 -6.10
N ALA A 27 6.26 5.29 -6.21
CA ALA A 27 5.54 5.81 -5.05
C ALA A 27 4.67 4.68 -4.50
N LEU A 28 4.70 4.48 -3.19
CA LEU A 28 3.77 3.57 -2.53
C LEU A 28 2.39 4.23 -2.53
N ASP A 29 1.58 3.91 -3.52
CA ASP A 29 0.22 4.41 -3.58
C ASP A 29 -0.66 3.79 -2.49
N MET A 30 -1.52 4.64 -1.95
CA MET A 30 -2.50 4.24 -0.96
C MET A 30 -3.65 3.52 -1.65
N ALA A 31 -3.84 2.24 -1.32
CA ALA A 31 -4.90 1.41 -1.87
C ALA A 31 -6.27 1.77 -1.28
N TYR A 32 -6.34 2.12 0.01
CA TYR A 32 -7.58 2.52 0.66
C TYR A 32 -7.35 3.64 1.67
N CYS A 33 -8.33 4.50 1.82
CA CYS A 33 -8.45 5.41 2.95
C CYS A 33 -9.70 5.03 3.73
N ALA A 34 -9.58 4.67 5.01
CA ALA A 34 -10.70 4.10 5.76
C ALA A 34 -10.81 4.66 7.19
N GLY A 35 -12.03 4.72 7.72
CA GLY A 35 -12.29 5.15 9.10
C GLY A 35 -11.97 4.08 10.16
N ILE A 36 -11.55 2.89 9.74
CA ILE A 36 -11.33 1.74 10.63
C ILE A 36 -9.93 1.18 10.45
N ASN A 37 -9.38 0.62 11.52
CA ASN A 37 -8.14 -0.14 11.49
C ASN A 37 -8.45 -1.64 11.60
N THR A 38 -8.06 -2.42 10.59
CA THR A 38 -8.35 -3.85 10.53
C THR A 38 -7.30 -4.72 11.21
N ALA A 39 -6.20 -4.14 11.70
CA ALA A 39 -5.15 -4.87 12.40
C ALA A 39 -5.69 -5.57 13.65
N SER A 40 -5.13 -6.74 13.93
CA SER A 40 -5.44 -7.53 15.14
C SER A 40 -4.33 -7.47 16.18
N ARG A 41 -3.21 -6.81 15.86
CA ARG A 41 -2.03 -6.68 16.72
C ARG A 41 -1.75 -5.21 17.01
N ALA A 42 -1.03 -4.95 18.09
CA ALA A 42 -0.52 -3.63 18.40
C ALA A 42 0.32 -3.09 17.23
N GLY A 43 0.21 -1.79 17.02
CA GLY A 43 0.99 -1.09 16.02
C GLY A 43 2.41 -0.79 16.48
N ASN A 44 3.25 -0.39 15.54
CA ASN A 44 4.54 0.22 15.81
C ASN A 44 4.42 1.74 15.74
N TYR A 45 5.10 2.44 16.65
CA TYR A 45 5.12 3.90 16.72
C TYR A 45 6.50 4.42 16.32
N SER A 46 6.53 5.47 15.49
CA SER A 46 7.76 6.14 15.12
C SER A 46 7.53 7.63 14.88
N ILE A 47 8.37 8.48 15.50
CA ILE A 47 8.40 9.92 15.16
C ILE A 47 8.93 10.17 13.74
N TYR A 48 9.55 9.18 13.11
CA TYR A 48 10.06 9.22 11.74
C TYR A 48 9.23 8.34 10.80
N GLN A 49 7.91 8.33 11.00
CA GLN A 49 7.02 7.49 10.22
C GLN A 49 7.02 7.88 8.73
N SER A 50 6.94 6.88 7.86
CA SER A 50 6.85 7.00 6.39
C SER A 50 6.19 5.75 5.78
N ASN A 51 5.78 5.83 4.52
CA ASN A 51 5.22 4.68 3.81
C ASN A 51 6.26 3.56 3.67
N GLY A 52 7.51 3.93 3.38
CA GLY A 52 8.63 3.00 3.31
C GLY A 52 8.91 2.29 4.63
N LEU A 53 8.89 3.02 5.76
CA LEU A 53 9.12 2.43 7.08
C LEU A 53 8.02 1.42 7.43
N CYS A 54 6.75 1.81 7.25
CA CYS A 54 5.62 0.94 7.57
C CYS A 54 5.53 -0.27 6.62
N LYS A 55 5.84 -0.09 5.33
CA LYS A 55 5.95 -1.21 4.37
C LYS A 55 6.98 -2.22 4.84
N THR A 56 8.21 -1.80 5.14
CA THR A 56 9.27 -2.71 5.55
C THR A 56 8.90 -3.50 6.81
N PHE A 57 8.18 -2.86 7.75
CA PHE A 57 7.68 -3.53 8.94
C PHE A 57 6.67 -4.66 8.64
N CYS A 58 5.89 -4.55 7.57
CA CYS A 58 4.78 -5.47 7.27
C CYS A 58 5.04 -6.46 6.12
N LEU A 59 6.03 -6.18 5.25
CA LEU A 59 6.21 -6.80 3.93
C LEU A 59 6.26 -8.34 3.95
N GLU A 60 6.86 -8.95 4.97
CA GLU A 60 7.09 -10.40 4.97
C GLU A 60 5.85 -11.24 5.25
N SER A 61 4.84 -10.70 5.95
CA SER A 61 3.76 -11.49 6.55
C SER A 61 2.36 -10.96 6.31
N PHE A 62 2.21 -9.76 5.76
CA PHE A 62 0.93 -9.07 5.69
C PHE A 62 0.61 -8.53 4.30
N ALA A 63 -0.68 -8.48 3.98
CA ALA A 63 -1.19 -7.93 2.72
C ALA A 63 -1.25 -6.40 2.71
N PHE A 64 -1.30 -5.78 3.90
CA PHE A 64 -1.39 -4.33 4.05
C PHE A 64 -0.45 -3.81 5.14
N ALA A 65 0.15 -2.66 4.86
CA ALA A 65 0.70 -1.74 5.83
C ALA A 65 -0.32 -0.60 6.03
N ILE A 66 -0.67 -0.32 7.27
CA ILE A 66 -1.69 0.67 7.66
C ILE A 66 -0.98 1.80 8.39
N VAL A 67 -1.16 3.03 7.94
CA VAL A 67 -0.53 4.23 8.51
C VAL A 67 -1.56 5.20 9.07
N GLN A 68 -1.24 5.81 10.19
CA GLN A 68 -1.94 6.98 10.72
C GLN A 68 -0.96 7.83 11.55
N ASP A 69 -0.69 9.06 11.13
CA ASP A 69 0.24 9.97 11.80
C ASP A 69 1.61 9.31 12.07
N LYS A 70 1.92 8.97 13.33
CA LYS A 70 3.18 8.33 13.75
C LYS A 70 3.08 6.81 13.89
N ASP A 71 1.91 6.24 13.67
CA ASP A 71 1.64 4.83 13.92
C ASP A 71 1.61 4.01 12.62
N CYS A 72 1.98 2.74 12.76
CA CYS A 72 2.00 1.71 11.73
C CYS A 72 1.30 0.45 12.23
N TRP A 73 0.47 -0.18 11.43
CA TRP A 73 -0.06 -1.51 11.72
C TRP A 73 0.02 -2.41 10.49
N CYS A 74 -0.03 -3.71 10.72
CA CYS A 74 -0.08 -4.70 9.64
C CYS A 74 -1.39 -5.49 9.68
N SER A 75 -1.96 -5.75 8.51
CA SER A 75 -3.20 -6.50 8.39
C SER A 75 -3.22 -7.34 7.12
N ASN A 76 -3.94 -8.46 7.18
CA ASN A 76 -4.29 -9.27 6.02
C ASN A 76 -5.71 -8.99 5.50
N TYR A 77 -6.41 -8.03 6.10
CA TYR A 77 -7.79 -7.73 5.82
C TYR A 77 -7.94 -6.33 5.24
N ALA A 78 -8.61 -6.24 4.09
CA ALA A 78 -9.04 -4.96 3.55
C ALA A 78 -10.12 -4.34 4.45
N PRO A 79 -10.19 -3.00 4.55
CA PRO A 79 -11.30 -2.34 5.23
C PRO A 79 -12.60 -2.63 4.45
N GLY A 80 -13.69 -2.91 5.18
CA GLY A 80 -15.02 -3.09 4.62
C GLY A 80 -15.63 -1.78 4.11
N ALA A 81 -16.97 -1.67 4.18
CA ALA A 81 -17.74 -0.52 3.65
C ALA A 81 -17.37 0.87 4.20
N SER A 82 -16.43 0.98 5.14
CA SER A 82 -15.95 2.22 5.75
C SER A 82 -14.78 2.88 4.99
N THR A 83 -14.70 2.67 3.67
CA THR A 83 -13.71 3.34 2.80
C THR A 83 -14.22 4.69 2.29
N THR A 84 -13.30 5.64 2.11
CA THR A 84 -13.55 6.96 1.53
C THR A 84 -12.53 7.24 0.42
N SER A 85 -12.62 8.40 -0.23
CA SER A 85 -11.65 8.79 -1.26
C SER A 85 -10.24 8.80 -0.67
N THR A 86 -9.26 8.28 -1.40
CA THR A 86 -7.85 8.29 -1.01
C THR A 86 -7.33 9.71 -0.80
N ASP A 87 -7.91 10.71 -1.47
CA ASP A 87 -7.58 12.13 -1.29
C ASP A 87 -7.87 12.66 0.12
N LYS A 88 -8.69 11.95 0.92
CA LYS A 88 -8.94 12.30 2.33
C LYS A 88 -7.84 11.82 3.26
N CYS A 89 -7.02 10.88 2.81
CA CYS A 89 -5.81 10.48 3.50
C CYS A 89 -4.64 11.32 3.02
N ASN A 90 -4.70 12.61 3.34
CA ASN A 90 -3.76 13.66 2.90
C ASN A 90 -2.91 14.23 4.04
N THR A 91 -2.79 13.52 5.16
CA THR A 91 -1.88 13.90 6.24
C THR A 91 -0.46 13.51 5.85
N GLU A 92 0.45 14.47 5.79
CA GLU A 92 1.88 14.22 5.53
C GLU A 92 2.50 13.37 6.65
N CYS A 93 3.40 12.46 6.26
CA CYS A 93 4.15 11.64 7.19
C CYS A 93 5.25 12.45 7.89
N PRO A 94 5.43 12.33 9.23
CA PRO A 94 6.40 13.14 9.97
C PRO A 94 7.87 12.82 9.68
N GLY A 95 8.18 11.61 9.21
CA GLY A 95 9.55 11.22 8.82
C GLY A 95 9.88 11.46 7.35
N TYR A 96 8.87 11.60 6.50
CA TYR A 96 9.03 11.82 5.07
C TYR A 96 7.79 12.55 4.50
N PRO A 97 7.81 13.89 4.44
CA PRO A 97 6.61 14.68 4.13
C PRO A 97 5.97 14.44 2.75
N ASP A 98 6.72 13.91 1.79
CA ASP A 98 6.15 13.54 0.48
C ASP A 98 5.26 12.28 0.55
N ASP A 99 5.37 11.48 1.62
CA ASP A 99 4.48 10.36 1.89
C ASP A 99 3.24 10.80 2.68
N LEU A 100 2.13 10.09 2.49
CA LEU A 100 0.87 10.33 3.17
C LEU A 100 0.57 9.25 4.23
N CYS A 101 0.44 9.67 5.49
CA CYS A 101 0.22 8.85 6.67
C CYS A 101 -1.24 8.89 7.15
N GLY A 102 -2.17 8.60 6.24
CA GLY A 102 -3.60 8.58 6.54
C GLY A 102 -4.22 9.98 6.52
N GLY A 103 -5.28 10.20 7.31
CA GLY A 103 -6.02 11.46 7.36
C GLY A 103 -6.56 11.75 8.76
N LYS A 104 -7.27 12.87 8.95
CA LYS A 104 -7.91 13.19 10.24
C LYS A 104 -8.95 12.12 10.62
N GLY A 105 -8.60 11.22 11.54
CA GLY A 105 -9.44 10.08 11.92
C GLY A 105 -9.54 8.99 10.85
N LEU A 106 -8.64 9.00 9.87
CA LEU A 106 -8.61 8.05 8.75
C LEU A 106 -7.28 7.31 8.75
N TYR A 107 -7.34 6.03 8.39
CA TYR A 107 -6.20 5.14 8.24
C TYR A 107 -5.89 4.98 6.75
N GLY A 108 -4.63 5.15 6.39
CA GLY A 108 -4.14 4.88 5.05
C GLY A 108 -3.70 3.44 4.91
N TYR A 109 -4.17 2.75 3.88
CA TYR A 109 -3.82 1.37 3.58
C TYR A 109 -2.91 1.31 2.37
N ILE A 110 -1.74 0.71 2.54
CA ILE A 110 -0.77 0.47 1.48
C ILE A 110 -0.80 -1.02 1.17
N LYS A 111 -1.08 -1.39 -0.08
CA LYS A 111 -1.10 -2.79 -0.50
C LYS A 111 0.32 -3.34 -0.66
N LEU A 112 0.54 -4.53 -0.12
CA LEU A 112 1.80 -5.26 -0.18
C LEU A 112 1.66 -6.51 -1.09
N ASP A 113 2.70 -7.34 -1.09
CA ASP A 113 2.82 -8.48 -2.00
C ASP A 113 1.99 -9.69 -1.56
N LYS A 114 1.60 -9.78 -0.28
CA LYS A 114 0.77 -10.90 0.21
C LYS A 114 -0.69 -10.74 -0.20
N ASP A 115 -1.35 -11.89 -0.38
CA ASP A 115 -2.77 -11.95 -0.72
C ASP A 115 -3.66 -11.52 0.45
N VAL A 116 -4.74 -10.82 0.08
CA VAL A 116 -5.77 -10.37 1.02
C VAL A 116 -6.58 -11.59 1.47
N VAL A 117 -6.71 -11.78 2.79
CA VAL A 117 -7.43 -12.92 3.39
C VAL A 117 -8.94 -12.64 3.51
N GLY A 118 -9.36 -11.37 3.47
CA GLY A 118 -10.77 -10.99 3.53
C GLY A 118 -10.97 -9.51 3.76
N THR A 119 -12.20 -9.15 4.11
CA THR A 119 -12.59 -7.81 4.55
C THR A 119 -13.01 -7.82 6.02
N LYS A 120 -12.77 -6.72 6.74
CA LYS A 120 -13.23 -6.53 8.13
C LYS A 120 -13.95 -5.20 8.25
N SER A 121 -15.15 -5.20 8.85
CA SER A 121 -15.97 -4.00 9.10
C SER A 121 -16.27 -3.85 10.59
N THR A 122 -16.51 -2.61 11.03
CA THR A 122 -16.97 -2.28 12.39
C THR A 122 -18.49 -2.28 12.54
N ASP A 123 -19.24 -2.38 11.44
CA ASP A 123 -20.72 -2.28 11.43
C ASP A 123 -21.44 -3.56 11.87
N GLY A 124 -20.79 -4.40 12.68
CA GLY A 124 -21.36 -5.66 13.20
C GLY A 124 -21.47 -6.80 12.18
N THR A 125 -21.09 -6.61 10.91
CA THR A 125 -21.16 -7.64 9.85
C THR A 125 -19.99 -8.64 9.86
N GLY A 126 -19.05 -8.52 10.80
CA GLY A 126 -17.97 -9.50 10.97
C GLY A 126 -16.99 -9.58 9.80
N VAL A 127 -15.94 -10.38 9.99
CA VAL A 127 -14.89 -10.60 8.99
C VAL A 127 -15.47 -11.44 7.85
N THR A 128 -15.46 -10.93 6.62
CA THR A 128 -15.83 -11.72 5.43
C THR A 128 -14.54 -12.22 4.78
N ALA A 129 -14.19 -13.49 5.00
CA ALA A 129 -13.02 -14.11 4.38
C ALA A 129 -13.27 -14.40 2.89
N THR A 130 -12.22 -14.31 2.06
CA THR A 130 -12.30 -14.79 0.67
C THR A 130 -12.41 -16.31 0.66
N SER A 131 -13.33 -16.83 -0.16
CA SER A 131 -13.73 -18.25 -0.20
C SER A 131 -12.61 -19.23 -0.54
N ASP A 132 -11.47 -18.79 -1.08
CA ASP A 132 -10.37 -19.69 -1.46
C ASP A 132 -9.67 -20.31 -0.24
N LYS A 133 -9.71 -19.65 0.93
CA LYS A 133 -9.13 -20.20 2.17
C LYS A 133 -10.12 -20.98 3.03
N VAL A 134 -11.43 -20.79 2.82
CA VAL A 134 -12.49 -21.50 3.56
C VAL A 134 -12.54 -22.98 3.16
N ARG A 135 -12.22 -23.28 1.89
CA ARG A 135 -12.19 -24.66 1.37
C ARG A 135 -11.11 -25.55 1.99
N PHE A 136 -9.97 -25.01 2.40
CA PHE A 136 -8.89 -25.82 3.00
C PHE A 136 -9.15 -26.21 4.46
N LEU A 137 -9.94 -25.44 5.21
CA LEU A 137 -10.25 -25.74 6.61
C LEU A 137 -11.42 -26.73 6.77
N ALA A 138 -12.18 -26.99 5.70
CA ALA A 138 -13.32 -27.90 5.70
C ALA A 138 -12.97 -29.33 5.25
N SER A 139 -11.68 -29.65 5.03
CA SER A 139 -11.22 -30.99 4.63
C SER A 139 -10.48 -31.76 5.73
N GLU A 140 -10.43 -31.22 6.96
CA GLU A 140 -9.82 -31.88 8.14
C GLU A 140 -10.86 -32.24 9.22
N PHE A 141 -12.15 -32.25 8.87
CA PHE A 141 -13.23 -32.83 9.67
C PHE A 141 -14.04 -33.85 8.86
#